data_AF-M3UP58-F1
#
_entry.id   AF-M3UP58-F1
#
_cell.length_a   1.000
_cell.length_b   1.000
_cell.length_c   1.000
_cell.angle_alpha   90.00
_cell.angle_beta   90.00
_cell.angle_gamma   90.00
#
_symmetry.space_group_name_H-M   'P 1'
#
loop_
_entity.id
_entity.type
_entity.pdbx_description
1 polymer ?
#
loop_
_entity_poly.entity_id
_entity_poly.type
_entity_poly.pdbx_seq_one_letter_code
_entity_poly.pdbx_strand_id
1 'polypeptide(L)'
;MKLAVLTVTIFMTLSYGLNITFSQRTNCDGLESGFYCVDSTTYYWCYGQSRFKQATCPNGLECKCGKTIYNPCMWPFQGNTPDCDGKPGKYFSGTTPEEPSESSTVNPPEDSSSIPPSPDSSSTPVSSSSHTPEPSESSSQQKSESSTSQSSNNSGDDDYNPDWPDVEKGVYSMAPNTHLPLVLKFDKNKWKEQIKEVVSNSNYNNEALYQPATSDYACALHPPSKYDNNPTQIWIGRPSQSVTISYTPGVAIRLPDKYYGMFLGYAMDAYGLNPGMLIGLGAKESFSFARYQATDDGSYFIVANENEHYDCYSSSQRGLCRDGNLDGPFQVETGGMSTDVAILPNRFWIGESTTPKSERKIKYMFDNEVLTYAGFRAYHDYFTLNYGRAFVLTSLDFHFRHNLVMNMKKVGLRDALSKRTKREQRDSLEFATAMYTYNRGVFDTQLIQMLNGCNADMDPCTDCKLDGYGGHTTDIRIVCKAVDSVPNKEVYDYNLSKEDVEYFISTIQSTYPFNNVDWKTLRSDVDTAYDYLKSQRNSNAISFRYDWRTLLAVIRMHLPPIEYFVGDQVKTFQDYWGGVLNDDLGPYQSVSNFPFKFCSTSGGRSNLCSSKSHKQVHYSK
;
A
#
# COMPACT_ATOMS: atom_id res chain seq x y z
N MET A 1 -78.35 43.87 32.76
CA MET A 1 -78.91 43.31 34.01
C MET A 1 -77.89 42.31 34.55
N LYS A 2 -77.38 42.52 35.76
CA LYS A 2 -76.45 41.62 36.46
C LYS A 2 -77.19 40.32 36.84
N LEU A 3 -76.56 39.16 36.72
CA LEU A 3 -76.27 38.28 37.85
C LEU A 3 -75.31 37.16 37.45
N ALA A 4 -74.32 36.92 38.31
CA ALA A 4 -73.31 35.88 38.25
C ALA A 4 -73.68 34.75 39.22
N VAL A 5 -73.36 33.50 38.87
CA VAL A 5 -73.09 32.34 39.77
C VAL A 5 -72.20 31.39 38.94
N LEU A 6 -70.88 31.33 39.12
CA LEU A 6 -70.07 30.59 40.10
C LEU A 6 -70.10 29.04 39.94
N THR A 7 -69.09 28.55 39.22
CA THR A 7 -68.18 27.39 39.49
C THR A 7 -68.76 25.99 39.78
N VAL A 8 -68.34 24.98 38.99
CA VAL A 8 -67.55 23.80 39.46
C VAL A 8 -66.84 23.15 38.26
N THR A 9 -65.53 22.99 38.43
CA THR A 9 -64.55 22.31 37.57
C THR A 9 -64.67 20.78 37.68
N ILE A 10 -64.81 20.06 36.56
CA ILE A 10 -64.36 18.67 36.41
C ILE A 10 -63.75 18.52 35.01
N PHE A 11 -62.42 18.56 34.93
CA PHE A 11 -61.66 18.06 33.79
C PHE A 11 -61.41 16.57 34.01
N MET A 12 -62.14 15.70 33.32
CA MET A 12 -61.71 14.32 33.10
C MET A 12 -60.78 14.30 31.88
N THR A 13 -59.48 14.42 32.11
CA THR A 13 -58.46 14.00 31.16
C THR A 13 -58.45 12.47 31.13
N LEU A 14 -58.98 11.88 30.07
CA LEU A 14 -58.66 10.50 29.70
C LEU A 14 -57.19 10.46 29.26
N SER A 15 -56.30 10.11 30.19
CA SER A 15 -54.96 9.65 29.88
C SER A 15 -55.08 8.23 29.29
N TYR A 16 -55.21 8.12 27.98
CA TYR A 16 -54.81 6.90 27.28
C TYR A 16 -53.28 6.81 27.37
N GLY A 17 -52.81 6.09 28.39
CA GLY A 17 -51.43 5.62 28.45
C GLY A 17 -51.20 4.64 27.31
N LEU A 18 -50.74 5.14 26.17
CA LEU A 18 -50.05 4.35 25.15
C LEU A 18 -48.70 3.96 25.75
N ASN A 19 -48.66 2.85 26.48
CA ASN A 19 -47.44 2.09 26.67
C ASN A 19 -47.06 1.51 25.30
N ILE A 20 -46.31 2.28 24.52
CA ILE A 20 -45.61 1.75 23.34
C ILE A 20 -44.49 0.85 23.90
N THR A 21 -44.79 -0.43 24.05
CA THR A 21 -43.75 -1.45 24.10
C THR A 21 -43.07 -1.45 22.73
N PHE A 22 -41.88 -0.86 22.66
CA PHE A 22 -41.02 -1.04 21.50
C PHE A 22 -40.71 -2.53 21.39
N SER A 23 -41.33 -3.20 20.41
CA SER A 23 -40.99 -4.57 20.06
C SER A 23 -39.51 -4.60 19.70
N GLN A 24 -38.73 -5.36 20.48
CA GLN A 24 -37.30 -5.53 20.23
C GLN A 24 -37.12 -6.28 18.92
N ARG A 25 -36.50 -5.61 17.96
CA ARG A 25 -36.22 -6.18 16.65
C ARG A 25 -35.07 -7.16 16.77
N THR A 26 -35.25 -8.38 16.29
CA THR A 26 -34.26 -9.47 16.33
C THR A 26 -33.64 -9.79 14.97
N ASN A 27 -34.03 -9.08 13.91
CA ASN A 27 -33.61 -9.35 12.54
C ASN A 27 -33.68 -8.08 11.65
N CYS A 28 -33.20 -8.16 10.41
CA CYS A 28 -33.14 -7.06 9.44
C CYS A 28 -34.42 -6.88 8.58
N ASP A 29 -35.50 -7.63 8.83
CA ASP A 29 -36.66 -7.65 7.92
C ASP A 29 -37.37 -6.29 7.86
N GLY A 30 -37.39 -5.64 6.69
CA GLY A 30 -37.97 -4.30 6.52
C GLY A 30 -37.06 -3.17 7.00
N LEU A 31 -35.77 -3.43 7.24
CA LEU A 31 -34.74 -2.40 7.35
C LEU A 31 -34.05 -2.18 5.99
N GLU A 32 -33.65 -0.93 5.74
CA GLU A 32 -32.79 -0.60 4.60
C GLU A 32 -31.37 -1.12 4.82
N SER A 33 -30.62 -1.32 3.74
CA SER A 33 -29.20 -1.67 3.85
C SER A 33 -28.43 -0.58 4.58
N GLY A 34 -27.64 -0.97 5.57
CA GLY A 34 -26.88 -0.04 6.40
C GLY A 34 -26.39 -0.65 7.71
N PHE A 35 -25.72 0.18 8.50
CA PHE A 35 -25.18 -0.13 9.80
C PHE A 35 -26.05 0.47 10.90
N TYR A 36 -26.33 -0.34 11.91
CA TYR A 36 -27.24 0.00 12.99
C TYR A 36 -26.52 -0.15 14.33
N CYS A 37 -26.16 0.97 14.98
CA CYS A 37 -25.51 0.91 16.29
C CYS A 37 -26.49 0.39 17.34
N VAL A 38 -26.09 -0.68 18.02
CA VAL A 38 -26.82 -1.27 19.16
C VAL A 38 -26.48 -0.51 20.43
N ASP A 39 -25.20 -0.20 20.61
CA ASP A 39 -24.65 0.60 21.71
C ASP A 39 -23.42 1.39 21.20
N SER A 40 -22.61 1.96 22.10
CA SER A 40 -21.45 2.79 21.74
C SER A 40 -20.28 2.02 21.12
N THR A 41 -20.30 0.70 21.10
CA THR A 41 -19.21 -0.12 20.57
C THR A 41 -19.69 -1.20 19.61
N THR A 42 -20.97 -1.58 19.65
CA THR A 42 -21.52 -2.71 18.88
C THR A 42 -22.48 -2.21 17.80
N TYR A 43 -22.39 -2.80 16.60
CA TYR A 43 -23.32 -2.54 15.51
C TYR A 43 -23.70 -3.79 14.73
N TYR A 44 -24.85 -3.70 14.08
CA TYR A 44 -25.38 -4.70 13.17
C TYR A 44 -25.35 -4.18 11.74
N TRP A 45 -24.85 -5.00 10.83
CA TRP A 45 -24.87 -4.71 9.40
C TRP A 45 -26.01 -5.50 8.74
N CYS A 46 -26.99 -4.77 8.21
CA CYS A 46 -28.05 -5.30 7.37
C CYS A 46 -27.70 -5.01 5.91
N TYR A 47 -27.59 -6.05 5.09
CA TYR A 47 -27.17 -5.95 3.68
C TYR A 47 -28.12 -6.69 2.73
N GLY A 48 -29.43 -6.54 2.94
CA GLY A 48 -30.47 -7.15 2.11
C GLY A 48 -30.81 -8.61 2.45
N GLN A 49 -30.34 -9.11 3.60
CA GLN A 49 -30.72 -10.42 4.16
C GLN A 49 -31.47 -10.25 5.47
N SER A 50 -32.30 -11.23 5.86
CA SER A 50 -33.04 -11.21 7.14
C SER A 50 -32.14 -11.24 8.37
N ARG A 51 -30.94 -11.85 8.29
CA ARG A 51 -29.99 -11.90 9.40
C ARG A 51 -28.98 -10.75 9.31
N PHE A 52 -28.70 -10.08 10.41
CA PHE A 52 -27.62 -9.11 10.50
C PHE A 52 -26.26 -9.80 10.70
N LYS A 53 -25.18 -9.13 10.29
CA LYS A 53 -23.82 -9.44 10.75
C LYS A 53 -23.46 -8.53 11.92
N GLN A 54 -23.15 -9.11 13.08
CA GLN A 54 -22.70 -8.34 14.25
C GLN A 54 -21.20 -8.04 14.15
N ALA A 55 -20.82 -6.83 14.52
CA ALA A 55 -19.44 -6.41 14.65
C ALA A 55 -19.27 -5.38 15.79
N THR A 56 -18.02 -5.18 16.20
CA THR A 56 -17.65 -4.23 17.26
C THR A 56 -16.68 -3.21 16.68
N CYS A 57 -16.82 -1.96 17.09
CA CYS A 57 -15.89 -0.90 16.72
C CYS A 57 -14.49 -1.20 17.28
N PRO A 58 -13.44 -0.98 16.47
CA PRO A 58 -12.06 -1.04 16.94
C PRO A 58 -11.83 -0.16 18.16
N ASN A 59 -10.91 -0.55 19.05
CA ASN A 59 -10.58 0.20 20.25
C ASN A 59 -10.27 1.66 19.94
N GLY A 60 -10.97 2.58 20.63
CA GLY A 60 -10.83 4.02 20.44
C GLY A 60 -11.85 4.65 19.47
N LEU A 61 -12.65 3.85 18.77
CA LEU A 61 -13.79 4.30 17.97
C LEU A 61 -15.12 4.00 18.67
N GLU A 62 -16.09 4.86 18.46
CA GLU A 62 -17.43 4.79 19.03
C GLU A 62 -18.48 4.71 17.93
N CYS A 63 -19.45 3.83 18.15
CA CYS A 63 -20.66 3.74 17.35
C CYS A 63 -21.68 4.75 17.85
N LYS A 64 -21.80 5.89 17.17
CA LYS A 64 -22.57 7.06 17.67
C LYS A 64 -23.93 7.24 17.03
N CYS A 65 -24.24 6.45 16.00
CA CYS A 65 -25.38 6.69 15.14
C CYS A 65 -26.38 5.54 15.13
N GLY A 66 -27.67 5.82 15.35
CA GLY A 66 -28.71 4.78 15.35
C GLY A 66 -28.75 3.97 14.05
N LYS A 67 -28.72 4.65 12.89
CA LYS A 67 -28.56 4.07 11.57
C LYS A 67 -27.70 5.00 10.70
N THR A 68 -26.75 4.43 9.98
CA THR A 68 -26.01 5.09 8.91
C THR A 68 -25.73 4.11 7.78
N ILE A 69 -25.58 4.60 6.55
CA ILE A 69 -25.10 3.80 5.41
C ILE A 69 -23.56 3.81 5.30
N TYR A 70 -22.87 4.62 6.11
CA TYR A 70 -21.41 4.72 6.18
C TYR A 70 -20.84 3.91 7.36
N ASN A 71 -19.51 3.85 7.47
CA ASN A 71 -18.85 3.20 8.60
C ASN A 71 -19.39 3.78 9.92
N PRO A 72 -20.01 2.94 10.78
CA PRO A 72 -20.66 3.43 11.99
C PRO A 72 -19.66 3.74 13.11
N CYS A 73 -18.40 3.32 12.97
CA CYS A 73 -17.35 3.51 13.97
C CYS A 73 -16.59 4.82 13.72
N MET A 74 -16.83 5.79 14.60
CA MET A 74 -16.33 7.16 14.48
C MET A 74 -15.47 7.53 15.69
N TRP A 75 -14.56 8.49 15.54
CA TRP A 75 -13.77 8.94 16.67
C TRP A 75 -14.64 9.67 17.73
N PRO A 76 -14.31 9.60 19.04
CA PRO A 76 -15.06 10.26 20.12
C PRO A 76 -15.23 11.77 19.95
N PHE A 77 -14.33 12.44 19.20
CA PHE A 77 -14.42 13.88 18.92
C PHE A 77 -15.15 14.23 17.61
N GLN A 78 -15.45 13.25 16.75
CA GLN A 78 -16.24 13.49 15.53
C GLN A 78 -17.73 13.64 15.88
N GLY A 79 -18.39 14.59 15.21
CA GLY A 79 -19.85 14.68 15.19
C GLY A 79 -20.46 13.49 14.43
N ASN A 80 -21.77 13.28 14.56
CA ASN A 80 -22.47 12.21 13.85
C ASN A 80 -22.35 12.38 12.33
N THR A 81 -22.46 11.27 11.58
CA THR A 81 -22.51 11.31 10.12
C THR A 81 -23.70 12.15 9.62
N PRO A 82 -23.62 12.81 8.45
CA PRO A 82 -24.71 13.64 7.93
C PRO A 82 -26.02 12.89 7.66
N ASP A 83 -25.93 11.59 7.39
CA ASP A 83 -27.07 10.68 7.18
C ASP A 83 -27.56 10.04 8.49
N CYS A 84 -27.02 10.47 9.63
CA CYS A 84 -27.24 9.77 10.86
C CYS A 84 -28.69 9.85 11.30
N ASP A 85 -29.33 8.69 11.36
CA ASP A 85 -30.70 8.60 11.83
C ASP A 85 -30.78 8.03 13.26
N GLY A 86 -30.84 8.96 14.21
CA GLY A 86 -31.07 8.67 15.63
C GLY A 86 -29.81 8.27 16.41
N LYS A 87 -30.02 7.77 17.62
CA LYS A 87 -28.96 7.37 18.55
C LYS A 87 -28.78 5.84 18.57
N PRO A 88 -27.61 5.33 19.03
CA PRO A 88 -27.43 3.90 19.26
C PRO A 88 -28.57 3.34 20.10
N GLY A 89 -29.01 2.13 19.79
CA GLY A 89 -30.15 1.51 20.46
C GLY A 89 -31.51 1.81 19.82
N LYS A 90 -31.59 2.74 18.84
CA LYS A 90 -32.87 3.13 18.20
C LYS A 90 -33.57 1.96 17.50
N TYR A 91 -32.79 1.08 16.86
CA TYR A 91 -33.30 0.02 16.00
C TYR A 91 -33.16 -1.38 16.62
N PHE A 92 -32.14 -1.56 17.46
CA PHE A 92 -31.80 -2.81 18.13
C PHE A 92 -31.36 -2.47 19.55
N SER A 93 -31.90 -3.12 20.58
CA SER A 93 -31.51 -2.91 21.98
C SER A 93 -30.64 -4.07 22.48
N GLY A 94 -29.50 -3.77 23.12
CA GLY A 94 -28.45 -4.73 23.51
C GLY A 94 -28.79 -5.71 24.65
N THR A 95 -29.97 -6.32 24.66
CA THR A 95 -30.25 -7.47 25.54
C THR A 95 -30.39 -8.75 24.71
N THR A 96 -29.45 -9.66 24.92
CA THR A 96 -29.46 -11.03 24.39
C THR A 96 -30.75 -11.76 24.81
N PRO A 97 -31.53 -12.36 23.89
CA PRO A 97 -32.62 -13.25 24.26
C PRO A 97 -32.06 -14.57 24.83
N GLU A 98 -32.62 -15.05 25.93
CA GLU A 98 -32.38 -16.41 26.44
C GLU A 98 -32.72 -17.45 25.36
N GLU A 99 -31.79 -18.40 25.12
CA GLU A 99 -32.03 -19.56 24.29
C GLU A 99 -33.17 -20.43 24.89
N PRO A 100 -34.11 -20.94 24.07
CA PRO A 100 -35.04 -21.96 24.52
C PRO A 100 -34.27 -23.27 24.76
N SER A 101 -34.56 -23.90 25.90
CA SER A 101 -34.01 -25.20 26.28
C SER A 101 -34.46 -26.32 25.33
N GLU A 102 -33.52 -26.92 24.60
CA GLU A 102 -33.73 -28.21 23.96
C GLU A 102 -33.54 -29.35 24.97
N SER A 103 -34.64 -30.02 25.28
CA SER A 103 -34.66 -31.31 25.98
C SER A 103 -34.52 -32.47 25.00
N SER A 104 -33.85 -33.54 25.45
CA SER A 104 -33.82 -34.94 24.93
C SER A 104 -33.17 -35.13 23.54
N THR A 105 -32.21 -36.03 23.29
CA THR A 105 -31.92 -37.34 23.92
C THR A 105 -30.60 -37.96 23.35
N VAL A 106 -29.89 -38.70 24.22
CA VAL A 106 -29.08 -39.93 23.98
C VAL A 106 -27.68 -39.82 23.31
N ASN A 107 -26.64 -40.05 24.14
CA ASN A 107 -25.27 -40.49 23.78
C ASN A 107 -25.24 -42.01 23.47
N PRO A 108 -24.27 -42.51 22.66
CA PRO A 108 -23.02 -43.10 23.22
C PRO A 108 -21.79 -43.06 22.26
N PRO A 109 -20.61 -43.64 22.60
CA PRO A 109 -19.77 -43.45 23.79
C PRO A 109 -18.32 -43.06 23.44
N GLU A 110 -17.56 -42.82 24.50
CA GLU A 110 -16.15 -42.40 24.66
C GLU A 110 -15.08 -43.14 23.82
N ASP A 111 -13.98 -42.43 23.54
CA ASP A 111 -12.65 -42.99 23.78
C ASP A 111 -11.59 -41.89 24.11
N SER A 112 -10.87 -42.10 25.23
CA SER A 112 -9.44 -41.80 25.52
C SER A 112 -8.89 -40.38 25.20
N SER A 113 -8.18 -39.61 26.03
CA SER A 113 -7.52 -39.82 27.33
C SER A 113 -6.86 -38.47 27.76
N SER A 114 -6.88 -38.23 29.07
CA SER A 114 -6.21 -37.28 29.98
C SER A 114 -4.75 -36.86 29.64
N ILE A 115 -4.15 -35.72 30.05
CA ILE A 115 -3.74 -35.15 31.39
C ILE A 115 -3.00 -33.78 31.06
N PRO A 116 -2.67 -32.79 31.95
CA PRO A 116 -3.29 -32.14 33.13
C PRO A 116 -3.39 -30.57 33.03
N PRO A 117 -4.01 -29.87 34.00
CA PRO A 117 -3.87 -28.42 34.17
C PRO A 117 -2.66 -28.05 35.08
N SER A 118 -2.12 -26.86 34.88
CA SER A 118 -1.17 -26.22 35.81
C SER A 118 -1.64 -24.80 36.15
N PRO A 119 -1.23 -24.26 37.32
CA PRO A 119 -2.17 -23.75 38.31
C PRO A 119 -2.26 -22.21 38.37
N ASP A 120 -3.37 -21.77 38.94
CA ASP A 120 -3.54 -20.47 39.57
C ASP A 120 -2.47 -20.21 40.65
N SER A 121 -2.05 -18.95 40.76
CA SER A 121 -1.55 -18.38 42.02
C SER A 121 -1.87 -16.89 42.07
N SER A 122 -2.79 -16.59 42.96
CA SER A 122 -3.34 -15.30 43.33
C SER A 122 -2.43 -14.50 44.29
N SER A 123 -2.66 -13.17 44.30
CA SER A 123 -2.71 -12.26 45.48
C SER A 123 -1.40 -11.99 46.26
N THR A 124 -1.01 -10.80 46.74
CA THR A 124 -1.62 -9.47 47.04
C THR A 124 -0.48 -8.55 47.65
N PRO A 125 -0.69 -7.41 48.37
CA PRO A 125 -0.75 -6.03 47.86
C PRO A 125 0.14 -5.00 48.63
N VAL A 126 -0.14 -3.68 48.44
CA VAL A 126 0.22 -2.48 49.25
C VAL A 126 1.65 -1.94 49.01
N SER A 127 1.93 -0.66 48.73
CA SER A 127 1.42 0.56 49.37
C SER A 127 1.55 1.81 48.51
N SER A 128 0.59 2.71 48.72
CA SER A 128 0.48 4.10 48.31
C SER A 128 1.44 5.05 49.06
N SER A 129 1.94 6.07 48.38
CA SER A 129 2.11 7.41 48.98
C SER A 129 2.02 8.51 47.92
N SER A 130 1.25 9.52 48.28
CA SER A 130 0.96 10.76 47.57
C SER A 130 2.03 11.81 47.83
N HIS A 131 2.30 12.69 46.85
CA HIS A 131 2.46 14.13 47.10
C HIS A 131 2.18 14.94 45.82
N THR A 132 1.41 16.00 46.02
CA THR A 132 0.82 16.98 45.10
C THR A 132 1.80 18.16 44.82
N PRO A 133 1.44 19.22 44.05
CA PRO A 133 2.33 19.82 43.04
C PRO A 133 2.65 21.32 43.32
N GLU A 134 3.17 22.00 42.29
CA GLU A 134 3.30 23.46 42.04
C GLU A 134 4.71 24.07 42.18
N PRO A 135 4.99 25.25 41.56
CA PRO A 135 4.83 25.61 40.14
C PRO A 135 6.03 26.46 39.62
N SER A 136 5.87 27.04 38.41
CA SER A 136 6.59 28.21 37.83
C SER A 136 7.99 27.92 37.23
N GLU A 137 8.46 28.49 36.12
CA GLU A 137 8.18 29.76 35.45
C GLU A 137 8.30 29.68 33.91
N SER A 138 7.66 30.66 33.26
CA SER A 138 7.77 31.04 31.86
C SER A 138 9.16 31.52 31.45
N SER A 139 9.56 31.27 30.20
CA SER A 139 10.08 32.35 29.36
C SER A 139 9.87 32.06 27.87
N SER A 140 9.17 33.01 27.27
CA SER A 140 8.97 33.24 25.84
C SER A 140 10.27 33.64 25.15
N GLN A 141 10.50 33.16 23.92
CA GLN A 141 11.11 33.99 22.87
C GLN A 141 10.72 33.50 21.48
N GLN A 142 9.98 34.36 20.78
CA GLN A 142 9.72 34.33 19.35
C GLN A 142 11.03 34.49 18.56
N LYS A 143 11.16 33.79 17.44
CA LYS A 143 11.80 34.36 16.25
C LYS A 143 11.18 33.80 14.97
N SER A 144 10.37 34.66 14.38
CA SER A 144 9.93 34.65 12.99
C SER A 144 11.11 34.91 12.07
N GLU A 145 11.21 34.20 10.95
CA GLU A 145 11.76 34.76 9.71
C GLU A 145 11.21 33.99 8.50
N SER A 146 10.38 34.70 7.74
CA SER A 146 10.03 34.38 6.35
C SER A 146 11.09 34.99 5.44
N SER A 147 11.40 34.39 4.30
CA SER A 147 11.12 34.98 2.97
C SER A 147 11.97 34.42 1.82
N THR A 148 11.24 34.22 0.71
CA THR A 148 11.60 34.47 -0.70
C THR A 148 12.61 33.59 -1.44
N SER A 149 12.01 32.75 -2.28
CA SER A 149 12.42 32.39 -3.64
C SER A 149 12.78 33.60 -4.51
N GLN A 150 13.83 33.46 -5.33
CA GLN A 150 14.02 34.24 -6.56
C GLN A 150 14.49 33.32 -7.69
N SER A 151 13.64 33.22 -8.71
CA SER A 151 13.92 32.76 -10.06
C SER A 151 14.80 33.78 -10.80
N SER A 152 15.66 33.31 -11.70
CA SER A 152 16.08 34.13 -12.85
C SER A 152 16.09 33.30 -14.12
N ASN A 153 15.34 33.81 -15.10
CA ASN A 153 15.07 33.27 -16.41
C ASN A 153 16.32 33.28 -17.30
N ASN A 154 16.46 32.26 -18.14
CA ASN A 154 17.03 32.41 -19.48
C ASN A 154 16.24 31.55 -20.46
N SER A 155 15.75 32.21 -21.50
CA SER A 155 14.93 31.69 -22.60
C SER A 155 15.79 31.06 -23.70
N GLY A 156 15.40 29.87 -24.16
CA GLY A 156 15.91 29.22 -25.37
C GLY A 156 15.69 27.70 -25.37
N ASP A 157 14.90 27.21 -26.32
CA ASP A 157 14.38 25.84 -26.53
C ASP A 157 13.27 25.42 -25.56
N ASP A 158 12.16 24.89 -26.09
CA ASP A 158 11.06 24.31 -25.32
C ASP A 158 11.59 23.11 -24.52
N ASP A 159 12.15 23.39 -23.35
CA ASP A 159 12.64 22.42 -22.37
C ASP A 159 11.44 21.83 -21.66
N TYR A 160 10.70 20.99 -22.39
CA TYR A 160 9.57 20.25 -21.85
C TYR A 160 10.04 19.42 -20.65
N ASN A 161 9.72 19.85 -19.43
CA ASN A 161 9.95 19.11 -18.20
C ASN A 161 8.57 18.68 -17.63
N PRO A 162 8.14 17.42 -17.82
CA PRO A 162 6.78 17.01 -17.51
C PRO A 162 6.54 17.10 -16.01
N ASP A 163 5.78 18.05 -15.50
CA ASP A 163 5.53 18.12 -14.06
C ASP A 163 4.13 17.64 -13.71
N TRP A 164 3.90 17.29 -12.45
CA TRP A 164 2.54 17.05 -11.97
C TRP A 164 1.71 18.33 -12.11
N PRO A 165 0.38 18.25 -12.34
CA PRO A 165 -0.47 19.43 -12.38
C PRO A 165 -0.25 20.29 -11.13
N ASP A 166 -0.22 21.61 -11.31
CA ASP A 166 0.03 22.52 -10.20
C ASP A 166 -0.96 22.31 -9.06
N VAL A 167 -0.42 22.20 -7.85
CA VAL A 167 -1.23 22.20 -6.62
C VAL A 167 -1.81 23.58 -6.42
N GLU A 168 -3.12 23.66 -6.17
CA GLU A 168 -3.78 24.93 -5.88
C GLU A 168 -3.14 25.63 -4.67
N LYS A 169 -2.99 26.95 -4.79
CA LYS A 169 -2.33 27.76 -3.76
C LYS A 169 -3.04 27.60 -2.41
N GLY A 170 -2.28 27.21 -1.38
CA GLY A 170 -2.78 27.06 -0.01
C GLY A 170 -3.21 25.63 0.34
N VAL A 171 -3.23 24.71 -0.62
CA VAL A 171 -3.47 23.29 -0.34
C VAL A 171 -2.22 22.68 0.30
N TYR A 172 -2.45 21.83 1.31
CA TYR A 172 -1.37 21.11 1.98
C TYR A 172 -0.66 20.16 1.03
N SER A 173 0.67 20.12 1.09
CA SER A 173 1.49 19.18 0.32
C SER A 173 2.65 18.65 1.15
N MET A 174 2.94 17.36 1.04
CA MET A 174 4.10 16.72 1.65
C MET A 174 5.00 16.14 0.57
N ALA A 175 6.27 16.54 0.58
CA ALA A 175 7.27 15.96 -0.30
C ALA A 175 7.60 14.53 0.13
N PRO A 176 7.88 13.62 -0.82
CA PRO A 176 8.34 12.29 -0.49
C PRO A 176 9.78 12.31 0.03
N ASN A 177 10.13 11.33 0.86
CA ASN A 177 11.47 11.07 1.32
C ASN A 177 12.37 10.55 0.18
N THR A 178 13.67 10.71 0.36
CA THR A 178 14.68 10.24 -0.59
C THR A 178 15.33 8.93 -0.17
N HIS A 179 14.73 8.22 0.79
CA HIS A 179 15.17 6.90 1.25
C HIS A 179 14.79 5.80 0.25
N LEU A 180 15.39 5.88 -0.94
CA LEU A 180 15.11 5.00 -2.08
C LEU A 180 16.42 4.53 -2.74
N PRO A 181 16.40 3.42 -3.50
CA PRO A 181 17.55 2.98 -4.29
C PRO A 181 17.95 3.98 -5.36
N LEU A 182 19.21 3.95 -5.78
CA LEU A 182 19.65 4.70 -6.96
C LEU A 182 19.36 3.96 -8.27
N VAL A 183 18.98 4.72 -9.29
CA VAL A 183 18.66 4.24 -10.64
C VAL A 183 19.30 5.13 -11.70
N LEU A 184 19.36 4.64 -12.95
CA LEU A 184 19.77 5.46 -14.09
C LEU A 184 18.82 6.65 -14.26
N LYS A 185 19.40 7.84 -14.49
CA LYS A 185 18.65 9.06 -14.78
C LYS A 185 19.18 9.68 -16.07
N PHE A 186 18.59 9.34 -17.22
CA PHE A 186 18.98 9.96 -18.47
C PHE A 186 18.54 11.43 -18.55
N ASP A 187 19.39 12.26 -19.15
CA ASP A 187 19.08 13.63 -19.51
C ASP A 187 18.49 13.66 -20.91
N LYS A 188 17.35 14.34 -21.09
CA LYS A 188 16.61 14.37 -22.36
C LYS A 188 17.44 14.77 -23.58
N ASN A 189 18.37 15.69 -23.39
CA ASN A 189 19.20 16.18 -24.50
C ASN A 189 20.47 15.34 -24.72
N LYS A 190 20.72 14.30 -23.90
CA LYS A 190 21.95 13.49 -23.91
C LYS A 190 21.70 11.99 -23.79
N TRP A 191 20.44 11.55 -23.79
CA TRP A 191 20.10 10.16 -23.51
C TRP A 191 20.69 9.20 -24.55
N LYS A 192 20.84 9.66 -25.80
CA LYS A 192 21.43 8.86 -26.90
C LYS A 192 22.91 8.59 -26.71
N GLU A 193 23.65 9.51 -26.09
CA GLU A 193 25.04 9.29 -25.67
C GLU A 193 25.10 8.43 -24.40
N GLN A 194 24.23 8.73 -23.43
CA GLN A 194 24.21 8.02 -22.14
C GLN A 194 23.82 6.55 -22.30
N ILE A 195 22.87 6.20 -23.19
CA ILE A 195 22.52 4.81 -23.46
C ILE A 195 23.70 4.04 -24.08
N LYS A 196 24.51 4.69 -24.93
CA LYS A 196 25.73 4.08 -25.49
C LYS A 196 26.79 3.85 -24.40
N GLU A 197 26.96 4.80 -23.50
CA GLU A 197 27.84 4.67 -22.33
C GLU A 197 27.41 3.50 -21.44
N VAL A 198 26.10 3.38 -21.17
CA VAL A 198 25.52 2.29 -20.39
C VAL A 198 25.78 0.94 -21.05
N VAL A 199 25.45 0.79 -22.33
CA VAL A 199 25.59 -0.50 -23.05
C VAL A 199 27.06 -0.91 -23.21
N SER A 200 27.96 0.05 -23.37
CA SER A 200 29.40 -0.21 -23.51
C SER A 200 30.08 -0.57 -22.18
N ASN A 201 29.38 -0.40 -21.04
CA ASN A 201 29.93 -0.72 -19.73
C ASN A 201 30.15 -2.23 -19.58
N SER A 202 31.30 -2.63 -19.03
CA SER A 202 31.65 -4.04 -18.83
C SER A 202 30.65 -4.82 -17.97
N ASN A 203 29.89 -4.12 -17.13
CA ASN A 203 28.89 -4.71 -16.26
C ASN A 203 27.54 -4.95 -16.94
N TYR A 204 27.30 -4.33 -18.11
CA TYR A 204 26.00 -4.37 -18.78
C TYR A 204 25.52 -5.79 -19.04
N ASN A 205 26.36 -6.60 -19.69
CA ASN A 205 26.09 -8.00 -20.05
C ASN A 205 26.73 -9.02 -19.10
N ASN A 206 27.29 -8.57 -17.98
CA ASN A 206 28.01 -9.46 -17.09
C ASN A 206 27.03 -10.23 -16.19
N GLU A 207 26.76 -11.49 -16.53
CA GLU A 207 25.90 -12.38 -15.74
C GLU A 207 26.48 -12.70 -14.36
N ALA A 208 27.80 -12.67 -14.19
CA ALA A 208 28.48 -13.03 -12.95
C ALA A 208 28.29 -11.98 -11.84
N LEU A 209 27.72 -10.81 -12.16
CA LEU A 209 27.32 -9.80 -11.18
C LEU A 209 26.15 -10.28 -10.31
N TYR A 210 25.30 -11.16 -10.84
CA TYR A 210 24.25 -11.74 -10.02
C TYR A 210 24.87 -12.71 -9.02
N GLN A 211 24.59 -12.48 -7.74
CA GLN A 211 24.88 -13.40 -6.66
C GLN A 211 23.58 -13.69 -5.91
N PRO A 212 23.24 -14.97 -5.64
CA PRO A 212 22.10 -15.33 -4.83
C PRO A 212 22.17 -14.66 -3.45
N ALA A 213 21.02 -14.26 -2.90
CA ALA A 213 20.97 -13.71 -1.55
C ALA A 213 21.48 -14.73 -0.51
N THR A 214 22.22 -14.23 0.48
CA THR A 214 22.87 -15.03 1.53
C THR A 214 21.87 -15.56 2.56
N SER A 215 22.35 -16.40 3.49
CA SER A 215 21.53 -16.92 4.60
C SER A 215 20.95 -15.82 5.50
N ASP A 216 21.65 -14.69 5.60
CA ASP A 216 21.30 -13.55 6.46
C ASP A 216 20.15 -12.71 5.86
N TYR A 217 19.80 -12.95 4.60
CA TYR A 217 18.69 -12.26 3.93
C TYR A 217 17.33 -12.76 4.42
N ALA A 218 16.46 -11.82 4.79
CA ALA A 218 15.13 -12.08 5.33
C ALA A 218 13.99 -11.40 4.54
N CYS A 219 14.24 -11.04 3.27
CA CYS A 219 13.44 -10.11 2.46
C CYS A 219 13.70 -8.62 2.77
N ALA A 220 13.39 -7.78 1.79
CA ALA A 220 13.57 -6.34 1.80
C ALA A 220 12.43 -5.66 1.04
N LEU A 221 11.99 -4.48 1.51
CA LEU A 221 11.01 -3.62 0.81
C LEU A 221 11.61 -3.13 -0.52
N HIS A 222 12.85 -2.67 -0.44
CA HIS A 222 13.65 -2.20 -1.57
C HIS A 222 14.58 -3.31 -2.09
N PRO A 223 15.04 -3.26 -3.36
CA PRO A 223 15.97 -4.23 -3.90
C PRO A 223 17.16 -4.48 -2.96
N PRO A 224 17.53 -5.75 -2.71
CA PRO A 224 18.63 -6.09 -1.83
C PRO A 224 19.98 -5.57 -2.35
N SER A 225 20.97 -5.48 -1.46
CA SER A 225 22.30 -4.88 -1.70
C SER A 225 23.03 -5.36 -2.96
N LYS A 226 22.75 -6.57 -3.46
CA LYS A 226 23.26 -7.06 -4.75
C LYS A 226 22.98 -6.09 -5.90
N TYR A 227 21.86 -5.35 -5.86
CA TYR A 227 21.46 -4.40 -6.89
C TYR A 227 22.21 -3.06 -6.85
N ASP A 228 22.85 -2.70 -5.73
CA ASP A 228 23.38 -1.36 -5.47
C ASP A 228 24.37 -0.89 -6.55
N ASN A 229 25.14 -1.83 -7.11
CA ASN A 229 26.18 -1.58 -8.12
C ASN A 229 25.80 -2.09 -9.51
N ASN A 230 24.55 -2.54 -9.71
CA ASN A 230 24.04 -2.97 -11.01
C ASN A 230 22.73 -2.23 -11.34
N PRO A 231 22.82 -1.05 -11.99
CA PRO A 231 21.64 -0.26 -12.31
C PRO A 231 20.96 -0.66 -13.63
N THR A 232 21.44 -1.70 -14.31
CA THR A 232 20.99 -2.07 -15.68
C THR A 232 20.27 -3.40 -15.74
N GLN A 233 20.63 -4.37 -14.88
CA GLN A 233 20.02 -5.69 -14.89
C GLN A 233 18.84 -5.82 -13.92
N ILE A 234 17.90 -6.70 -14.28
CA ILE A 234 16.80 -7.17 -13.42
C ILE A 234 17.07 -8.62 -13.05
N TRP A 235 17.01 -8.95 -11.76
CA TRP A 235 17.25 -10.29 -11.27
C TRP A 235 16.04 -10.82 -10.52
N ILE A 236 15.04 -11.25 -11.29
CA ILE A 236 13.90 -11.99 -10.75
C ILE A 236 14.23 -13.48 -10.87
N GLY A 237 14.27 -14.17 -9.75
CA GLY A 237 14.50 -15.61 -9.75
C GLY A 237 13.26 -16.44 -10.05
N ARG A 238 13.48 -17.62 -10.60
CA ARG A 238 12.50 -18.68 -10.84
C ARG A 238 12.78 -19.85 -9.89
N PRO A 239 12.20 -19.89 -8.68
CA PRO A 239 12.52 -20.92 -7.71
C PRO A 239 12.18 -22.32 -8.23
N SER A 240 13.13 -23.26 -8.15
CA SER A 240 12.86 -24.67 -8.48
C SER A 240 12.17 -25.42 -7.35
N GLN A 241 12.33 -24.95 -6.11
CA GLN A 241 11.70 -25.52 -4.92
C GLN A 241 10.29 -24.95 -4.75
N SER A 242 9.38 -25.79 -4.29
CA SER A 242 8.07 -25.36 -3.83
C SER A 242 8.15 -24.72 -2.45
N VAL A 243 7.23 -23.81 -2.18
CA VAL A 243 7.05 -23.17 -0.88
C VAL A 243 5.70 -23.56 -0.26
N THR A 244 5.51 -23.17 0.99
CA THR A 244 4.21 -23.22 1.67
C THR A 244 3.73 -21.78 1.85
N ILE A 245 2.50 -21.49 1.43
CA ILE A 245 1.83 -20.19 1.59
C ILE A 245 0.40 -20.45 2.04
N SER A 246 -0.13 -19.70 3.00
CA SER A 246 -1.52 -19.85 3.49
C SER A 246 -1.86 -21.31 3.82
N TYR A 247 -0.97 -21.97 4.56
CA TYR A 247 -1.05 -23.40 4.93
C TYR A 247 -1.12 -24.39 3.75
N THR A 248 -0.87 -23.92 2.54
CA THR A 248 -0.88 -24.71 1.32
C THR A 248 0.54 -25.13 0.95
N PRO A 249 0.94 -26.41 1.15
CA PRO A 249 2.25 -26.88 0.76
C PRO A 249 2.35 -27.14 -0.75
N GLY A 250 3.58 -27.23 -1.26
CA GLY A 250 3.83 -27.65 -2.64
C GLY A 250 3.49 -26.58 -3.69
N VAL A 251 3.49 -25.31 -3.30
CA VAL A 251 3.22 -24.19 -4.21
C VAL A 251 4.49 -23.84 -4.98
N ALA A 252 4.44 -23.93 -6.31
CA ALA A 252 5.52 -23.44 -7.16
C ALA A 252 5.35 -21.94 -7.44
N ILE A 253 6.42 -21.16 -7.32
CA ILE A 253 6.43 -19.73 -7.61
C ILE A 253 6.94 -19.50 -9.02
N ARG A 254 6.11 -18.81 -9.83
CA ARG A 254 6.38 -18.53 -11.24
C ARG A 254 5.85 -17.14 -11.60
N LEU A 255 6.50 -16.49 -12.56
CA LEU A 255 5.91 -15.32 -13.18
C LEU A 255 4.68 -15.77 -13.99
N PRO A 256 3.56 -15.02 -13.92
CA PRO A 256 2.35 -15.44 -14.63
C PRO A 256 2.53 -15.40 -16.13
N ASP A 257 3.14 -14.32 -16.63
CA ASP A 257 3.56 -14.08 -18.01
C ASP A 257 4.78 -13.12 -18.02
N LYS A 258 5.25 -12.75 -19.21
CA LYS A 258 6.34 -11.78 -19.39
C LYS A 258 5.98 -10.34 -18.98
N TYR A 259 4.71 -9.96 -19.09
CA TYR A 259 4.26 -8.60 -18.82
C TYR A 259 4.27 -8.29 -17.32
N TYR A 260 3.96 -9.27 -16.47
CA TYR A 260 4.16 -9.15 -15.02
C TYR A 260 5.61 -8.77 -14.68
N GLY A 261 6.59 -9.38 -15.34
CA GLY A 261 7.99 -9.01 -15.16
C GLY A 261 8.30 -7.58 -15.60
N MET A 262 7.69 -7.11 -16.70
CA MET A 262 7.85 -5.72 -17.16
C MET A 262 7.37 -4.71 -16.11
N PHE A 263 6.19 -4.94 -15.50
CA PHE A 263 5.64 -4.07 -14.46
C PHE A 263 6.38 -4.20 -13.12
N LEU A 264 6.92 -5.38 -12.77
CA LEU A 264 7.85 -5.53 -11.64
C LEU A 264 9.11 -4.68 -11.83
N GLY A 265 9.68 -4.69 -13.04
CA GLY A 265 10.81 -3.82 -13.39
C GLY A 265 10.47 -2.33 -13.26
N TYR A 266 9.27 -1.93 -13.67
CA TYR A 266 8.80 -0.57 -13.49
C TYR A 266 8.63 -0.19 -12.02
N ALA A 267 7.99 -1.04 -11.19
CA ALA A 267 7.83 -0.80 -9.77
C ALA A 267 9.18 -0.63 -9.05
N MET A 268 10.19 -1.42 -9.46
CA MET A 268 11.56 -1.29 -8.98
C MET A 268 12.20 0.06 -9.36
N ASP A 269 12.13 0.45 -10.63
CA ASP A 269 12.84 1.64 -11.14
C ASP A 269 12.11 2.97 -10.83
N ALA A 270 10.78 2.94 -10.74
CA ALA A 270 9.95 4.11 -10.47
C ALA A 270 9.70 4.32 -8.96
N TYR A 271 9.51 3.24 -8.19
CA TYR A 271 9.14 3.32 -6.76
C TYR A 271 10.13 2.64 -5.83
N GLY A 272 11.18 2.03 -6.37
CA GLY A 272 12.22 1.39 -5.57
C GLY A 272 11.79 0.07 -4.96
N LEU A 273 10.72 -0.58 -5.42
CA LEU A 273 10.18 -1.78 -4.77
C LEU A 273 10.92 -3.04 -5.22
N ASN A 274 11.20 -3.95 -4.28
CA ASN A 274 11.80 -5.24 -4.58
C ASN A 274 10.82 -6.14 -5.36
N PRO A 275 11.18 -6.61 -6.57
CA PRO A 275 10.35 -7.58 -7.30
C PRO A 275 10.02 -8.85 -6.51
N GLY A 276 10.98 -9.37 -5.72
CA GLY A 276 10.77 -10.57 -4.91
C GLY A 276 9.69 -10.38 -3.84
N MET A 277 9.62 -9.19 -3.24
CA MET A 277 8.58 -8.81 -2.29
C MET A 277 7.20 -8.75 -2.97
N LEU A 278 7.09 -8.10 -4.13
CA LEU A 278 5.81 -7.99 -4.85
C LEU A 278 5.31 -9.35 -5.37
N ILE A 279 6.21 -10.24 -5.80
CA ILE A 279 5.86 -11.62 -6.14
C ILE A 279 5.31 -12.35 -4.91
N GLY A 280 5.95 -12.18 -3.75
CA GLY A 280 5.47 -12.73 -2.49
C GLY A 280 4.09 -12.19 -2.09
N LEU A 281 3.89 -10.88 -2.22
CA LEU A 281 2.60 -10.24 -1.93
C LEU A 281 1.49 -10.81 -2.82
N GLY A 282 1.68 -10.82 -4.15
CA GLY A 282 0.64 -11.35 -5.03
C GLY A 282 0.42 -12.86 -4.90
N ALA A 283 1.44 -13.62 -4.49
CA ALA A 283 1.29 -15.03 -4.16
C ALA A 283 0.46 -15.24 -2.88
N LYS A 284 0.69 -14.42 -1.85
CA LYS A 284 -0.05 -14.48 -0.58
C LYS A 284 -1.48 -14.01 -0.72
N GLU A 285 -1.69 -12.87 -1.37
CA GLU A 285 -3.00 -12.21 -1.43
C GLU A 285 -3.98 -12.95 -2.36
N SER A 286 -3.51 -13.44 -3.51
CA SER A 286 -4.41 -13.94 -4.54
C SER A 286 -3.92 -15.18 -5.26
N PHE A 287 -2.78 -15.76 -4.83
CA PHE A 287 -2.11 -16.84 -5.56
C PHE A 287 -1.77 -16.47 -7.02
N SER A 288 -1.68 -15.19 -7.36
CA SER A 288 -1.44 -14.75 -8.74
C SER A 288 -0.09 -15.21 -9.31
N PHE A 289 0.91 -15.38 -8.45
CA PHE A 289 2.25 -15.88 -8.80
C PHE A 289 2.47 -17.35 -8.42
N ALA A 290 1.41 -18.05 -8.06
CA ALA A 290 1.45 -19.40 -7.54
C ALA A 290 0.90 -20.40 -8.56
N ARG A 291 1.48 -21.61 -8.55
CA ARG A 291 0.95 -22.75 -9.29
C ARG A 291 0.80 -23.95 -8.37
N TYR A 292 -0.42 -24.49 -8.31
CA TYR A 292 -0.79 -25.61 -7.45
C TYR A 292 -0.44 -26.95 -8.08
N GLN A 293 -0.02 -27.93 -7.28
CA GLN A 293 0.26 -29.32 -7.72
C GLN A 293 1.20 -29.44 -8.93
N ALA A 294 2.06 -28.44 -9.15
CA ALA A 294 3.09 -28.54 -10.18
C ALA A 294 4.19 -29.49 -9.67
N THR A 295 4.10 -30.78 -10.03
CA THR A 295 5.32 -31.43 -10.52
C THR A 295 5.88 -30.48 -11.58
N ASP A 296 7.07 -29.91 -11.34
CA ASP A 296 7.72 -28.95 -12.24
C ASP A 296 7.65 -29.47 -13.68
N ASP A 297 6.70 -28.97 -14.47
CA ASP A 297 6.48 -29.40 -15.85
C ASP A 297 7.52 -28.73 -16.78
N GLY A 298 8.50 -28.05 -16.20
CA GLY A 298 9.52 -27.28 -16.89
C GLY A 298 9.01 -25.96 -17.45
N SER A 299 7.75 -25.56 -17.19
CA SER A 299 7.21 -24.31 -17.76
C SER A 299 7.96 -23.08 -17.25
N TYR A 300 8.15 -22.15 -18.16
CA TYR A 300 8.84 -20.90 -17.87
C TYR A 300 7.93 -19.93 -17.13
N PHE A 301 6.69 -19.75 -17.61
CA PHE A 301 5.64 -18.95 -16.98
C PHE A 301 4.48 -19.83 -16.45
N ILE A 302 3.47 -19.21 -15.83
CA ILE A 302 2.19 -19.88 -15.51
C ILE A 302 1.40 -20.13 -16.79
N VAL A 303 1.29 -19.13 -17.67
CA VAL A 303 0.71 -19.33 -19.01
C VAL A 303 1.55 -20.32 -19.81
N ALA A 304 0.90 -21.10 -20.67
CA ALA A 304 1.59 -22.12 -21.47
C ALA A 304 2.37 -21.50 -22.63
N ASN A 305 1.85 -20.43 -23.23
CA ASN A 305 2.48 -19.68 -24.30
C ASN A 305 3.00 -18.34 -23.75
N GLU A 306 4.28 -18.05 -23.96
CA GLU A 306 4.94 -16.83 -23.45
C GLU A 306 4.34 -15.50 -23.92
N ASN A 307 3.56 -15.51 -25.01
CA ASN A 307 2.89 -14.32 -25.54
C ASN A 307 1.43 -14.17 -25.05
N GLU A 308 0.91 -15.15 -24.32
CA GLU A 308 -0.40 -15.02 -23.68
C GLU A 308 -0.35 -14.03 -22.52
N HIS A 309 -1.42 -13.25 -22.37
CA HIS A 309 -1.64 -12.44 -21.18
C HIS A 309 -2.32 -13.32 -20.13
N TYR A 310 -1.72 -13.38 -18.95
CA TYR A 310 -2.33 -14.02 -17.80
C TYR A 310 -3.54 -13.21 -17.33
N ASP A 311 -4.63 -13.94 -17.10
CA ASP A 311 -5.88 -13.50 -16.52
C ASP A 311 -6.17 -14.43 -15.33
N CYS A 312 -5.99 -13.91 -14.13
CA CYS A 312 -6.14 -14.69 -12.92
C CYS A 312 -7.59 -15.12 -12.63
N TYR A 313 -8.57 -14.52 -13.33
CA TYR A 313 -10.00 -14.85 -13.26
C TYR A 313 -10.44 -15.80 -14.37
N SER A 314 -9.56 -16.11 -15.33
CA SER A 314 -9.85 -17.04 -16.41
C SER A 314 -9.94 -18.47 -15.90
N SER A 315 -11.06 -19.14 -16.17
CA SER A 315 -11.23 -20.57 -15.88
C SER A 315 -10.43 -21.48 -16.81
N SER A 316 -9.94 -20.96 -17.94
CA SER A 316 -9.18 -21.73 -18.93
C SER A 316 -7.67 -21.66 -18.74
N GLN A 317 -7.19 -20.62 -18.05
CA GLN A 317 -5.77 -20.50 -17.72
C GLN A 317 -5.48 -21.18 -16.38
N ARG A 318 -4.21 -21.45 -16.10
CA ARG A 318 -3.76 -22.12 -14.86
C ARG A 318 -3.87 -21.21 -13.62
N GLY A 319 -4.79 -20.24 -13.63
CA GLY A 319 -4.90 -19.14 -12.67
C GLY A 319 -5.67 -19.48 -11.38
N LEU A 320 -5.47 -18.67 -10.35
CA LEU A 320 -5.84 -18.98 -8.96
C LEU A 320 -6.45 -17.81 -8.15
N CYS A 321 -6.92 -16.70 -8.75
CA CYS A 321 -7.70 -15.70 -8.01
C CYS A 321 -9.07 -16.30 -7.61
N ARG A 322 -9.11 -17.03 -6.50
CA ARG A 322 -10.18 -17.98 -6.13
C ARG A 322 -11.29 -17.43 -5.26
N ASP A 323 -11.14 -16.23 -4.70
CA ASP A 323 -12.10 -15.68 -3.73
C ASP A 323 -13.27 -14.94 -4.37
N GLY A 324 -13.21 -14.69 -5.70
CA GLY A 324 -14.24 -13.97 -6.44
C GLY A 324 -14.23 -12.46 -6.21
N ASN A 325 -13.28 -11.94 -5.43
CA ASN A 325 -13.13 -10.50 -5.22
C ASN A 325 -12.41 -9.87 -6.41
N LEU A 326 -12.97 -8.76 -6.90
CA LEU A 326 -12.43 -8.00 -8.03
C LEU A 326 -11.32 -7.02 -7.60
N ASP A 327 -10.58 -7.38 -6.56
CA ASP A 327 -9.56 -6.54 -5.91
C ASP A 327 -8.15 -6.82 -6.46
N GLY A 328 -8.07 -7.66 -7.49
CA GLY A 328 -6.90 -7.88 -8.32
C GLY A 328 -5.83 -8.72 -7.65
N PRO A 329 -4.62 -8.79 -8.25
CA PRO A 329 -3.56 -9.68 -7.80
C PRO A 329 -3.00 -9.34 -6.41
N PHE A 330 -3.22 -8.13 -5.93
CA PHE A 330 -2.71 -7.64 -4.64
C PHE A 330 -3.81 -7.39 -3.61
N GLN A 331 -5.07 -7.72 -3.92
CA GLN A 331 -6.22 -7.54 -3.00
C GLN A 331 -6.32 -6.11 -2.45
N VAL A 332 -6.14 -5.10 -3.31
CA VAL A 332 -6.37 -3.72 -2.91
C VAL A 332 -7.87 -3.51 -2.86
N GLU A 333 -8.43 -3.38 -1.66
CA GLU A 333 -9.87 -3.15 -1.47
C GLU A 333 -10.29 -1.74 -1.91
N THR A 334 -11.58 -1.55 -2.22
CA THR A 334 -12.12 -0.22 -2.58
C THR A 334 -11.89 0.83 -1.49
N GLY A 335 -11.98 0.45 -0.21
CA GLY A 335 -11.63 1.34 0.90
C GLY A 335 -10.15 1.74 0.87
N GLY A 336 -9.25 0.79 0.60
CA GLY A 336 -7.82 1.05 0.43
C GLY A 336 -7.56 2.05 -0.70
N MET A 337 -8.06 1.76 -1.90
CA MET A 337 -7.88 2.65 -3.05
C MET A 337 -8.50 4.05 -2.82
N SER A 338 -9.59 4.16 -2.06
CA SER A 338 -10.17 5.49 -1.75
C SER A 338 -9.18 6.37 -0.98
N THR A 339 -8.37 5.77 -0.11
CA THR A 339 -7.28 6.45 0.58
C THR A 339 -6.21 6.90 -0.42
N ASP A 340 -5.74 5.99 -1.27
CA ASP A 340 -4.70 6.27 -2.28
C ASP A 340 -5.08 7.45 -3.17
N VAL A 341 -6.35 7.51 -3.57
CA VAL A 341 -6.85 8.59 -4.40
C VAL A 341 -6.92 9.92 -3.64
N ALA A 342 -7.34 9.90 -2.37
CA ALA A 342 -7.44 11.09 -1.55
C ALA A 342 -6.07 11.73 -1.26
N ILE A 343 -5.01 10.92 -1.14
CA ILE A 343 -3.65 11.39 -0.82
C ILE A 343 -2.79 11.69 -2.06
N LEU A 344 -3.12 11.08 -3.21
CA LEU A 344 -2.42 11.26 -4.48
C LEU A 344 -3.39 11.72 -5.59
N PRO A 345 -4.15 12.82 -5.39
CA PRO A 345 -5.14 13.26 -6.37
C PRO A 345 -4.51 13.83 -7.66
N ASN A 346 -3.18 14.04 -7.66
CA ASN A 346 -2.36 14.29 -8.85
C ASN A 346 -2.18 13.05 -9.74
N ARG A 347 -2.48 11.85 -9.23
CA ARG A 347 -2.31 10.57 -9.94
C ARG A 347 -3.62 9.93 -10.40
N PHE A 348 -4.74 10.37 -9.84
CA PHE A 348 -6.06 9.82 -10.10
C PHE A 348 -7.05 10.91 -10.53
N TRP A 349 -8.07 10.53 -11.31
CA TRP A 349 -9.15 11.45 -11.68
C TRP A 349 -10.51 10.83 -11.43
N ILE A 350 -11.24 11.42 -10.48
CA ILE A 350 -12.59 11.00 -10.06
C ILE A 350 -13.65 11.99 -10.58
N GLY A 351 -13.52 12.40 -11.84
CA GLY A 351 -14.55 13.21 -12.52
C GLY A 351 -15.26 12.42 -13.60
N GLU A 352 -16.07 13.12 -14.39
CA GLU A 352 -16.68 12.50 -15.56
C GLU A 352 -15.57 12.04 -16.52
N SER A 353 -15.69 10.81 -17.03
CA SER A 353 -14.72 10.22 -17.95
C SER A 353 -14.66 10.97 -19.29
N THR A 354 -15.77 11.63 -19.66
CA THR A 354 -15.93 12.49 -20.84
C THR A 354 -15.15 13.79 -20.75
N THR A 355 -14.74 14.24 -19.55
CA THR A 355 -13.94 15.46 -19.40
C THR A 355 -12.56 15.27 -20.08
N PRO A 356 -12.21 16.08 -21.09
CA PRO A 356 -10.92 15.99 -21.77
C PRO A 356 -9.75 16.17 -20.80
N LYS A 357 -8.64 15.45 -21.01
CA LYS A 357 -7.46 15.54 -20.11
C LYS A 357 -6.90 16.97 -19.95
N SER A 358 -7.07 17.82 -20.96
CA SER A 358 -6.67 19.23 -20.95
C SER A 358 -7.52 20.12 -20.03
N GLU A 359 -8.72 19.65 -19.65
CA GLU A 359 -9.67 20.39 -18.82
C GLU A 359 -9.76 19.85 -17.39
N ARG A 360 -9.13 18.69 -17.12
CA ARG A 360 -9.12 18.08 -15.78
C ARG A 360 -8.29 18.91 -14.82
N LYS A 361 -8.78 19.04 -13.60
CA LYS A 361 -8.10 19.68 -12.47
C LYS A 361 -7.95 18.69 -11.33
N ILE A 362 -7.05 18.94 -10.38
CA ILE A 362 -6.96 18.07 -9.21
C ILE A 362 -8.26 18.22 -8.39
N LYS A 363 -8.80 17.11 -7.89
CA LYS A 363 -9.92 17.11 -6.94
C LYS A 363 -9.39 16.72 -5.57
N TYR A 364 -9.42 17.65 -4.63
CA TYR A 364 -9.06 17.40 -3.24
C TYR A 364 -10.28 16.87 -2.50
N MET A 365 -10.22 15.60 -2.10
CA MET A 365 -11.32 14.89 -1.44
C MET A 365 -10.76 14.10 -0.27
N PHE A 366 -11.54 13.94 0.79
CA PHE A 366 -11.27 12.94 1.82
C PHE A 366 -11.61 11.54 1.31
N ASP A 367 -10.99 10.52 1.91
CA ASP A 367 -11.18 9.11 1.52
C ASP A 367 -12.66 8.67 1.53
N ASN A 368 -13.44 9.11 2.53
CA ASN A 368 -14.87 8.83 2.66
C ASN A 368 -15.70 9.49 1.54
N GLU A 369 -15.31 10.66 1.06
CA GLU A 369 -15.93 11.32 -0.09
C GLU A 369 -15.61 10.58 -1.39
N VAL A 370 -14.37 10.11 -1.54
CA VAL A 370 -13.97 9.27 -2.68
C VAL A 370 -14.75 7.96 -2.69
N LEU A 371 -14.80 7.27 -1.55
CA LEU A 371 -15.43 5.96 -1.41
C LEU A 371 -16.91 5.99 -1.82
N THR A 372 -17.56 7.13 -1.60
CA THR A 372 -19.00 7.31 -1.83
C THR A 372 -19.30 8.04 -3.13
N TYR A 373 -18.26 8.36 -3.91
CA TYR A 373 -18.39 8.95 -5.23
C TYR A 373 -19.03 7.96 -6.22
N ALA A 374 -20.04 8.43 -6.94
CA ALA A 374 -20.76 7.62 -7.91
C ALA A 374 -19.82 7.07 -9.00
N GLY A 375 -19.81 5.75 -9.18
CA GLY A 375 -18.94 5.08 -10.14
C GLY A 375 -17.53 4.76 -9.63
N PHE A 376 -17.20 5.07 -8.38
CA PHE A 376 -15.87 4.77 -7.83
C PHE A 376 -15.54 3.28 -7.83
N ARG A 377 -16.50 2.39 -7.55
CA ARG A 377 -16.26 0.93 -7.66
C ARG A 377 -15.86 0.50 -9.08
N ALA A 378 -16.51 1.06 -10.10
CA ALA A 378 -16.13 0.76 -11.49
C ALA A 378 -14.74 1.31 -11.84
N TYR A 379 -14.36 2.48 -11.29
CA TYR A 379 -13.02 3.02 -11.42
C TYR A 379 -11.97 2.18 -10.70
N HIS A 380 -12.33 1.62 -9.55
CA HIS A 380 -11.52 0.64 -8.84
C HIS A 380 -11.30 -0.61 -9.69
N ASP A 381 -12.36 -1.22 -10.21
CA ASP A 381 -12.26 -2.40 -11.09
C ASP A 381 -11.39 -2.13 -12.33
N TYR A 382 -11.49 -0.92 -12.88
CA TYR A 382 -10.65 -0.48 -14.00
C TYR A 382 -9.15 -0.54 -13.67
N PHE A 383 -8.75 -0.29 -12.42
CA PHE A 383 -7.37 -0.41 -11.96
C PHE A 383 -7.02 -1.85 -11.56
N THR A 384 -7.84 -2.51 -10.76
CA THR A 384 -7.47 -3.79 -10.14
C THR A 384 -7.55 -4.98 -11.10
N LEU A 385 -8.45 -4.95 -12.09
CA LEU A 385 -8.62 -6.05 -13.05
C LEU A 385 -7.62 -6.03 -14.21
N ASN A 386 -6.88 -4.93 -14.39
CA ASN A 386 -5.72 -4.91 -15.27
C ASN A 386 -4.45 -4.98 -14.43
N TYR A 387 -3.72 -6.09 -14.49
CA TYR A 387 -2.54 -6.30 -13.63
C TYR A 387 -1.50 -5.18 -13.74
N GLY A 388 -1.30 -4.58 -14.92
CA GLY A 388 -0.34 -3.50 -15.11
C GLY A 388 -0.76 -2.23 -14.35
N ARG A 389 -2.05 -1.91 -14.34
CA ARG A 389 -2.60 -0.84 -13.50
C ARG A 389 -2.61 -1.21 -12.02
N ALA A 390 -2.85 -2.47 -11.68
CA ALA A 390 -2.78 -2.96 -10.31
C ALA A 390 -1.36 -2.80 -9.74
N PHE A 391 -0.30 -3.08 -10.53
CA PHE A 391 1.08 -2.80 -10.14
C PHE A 391 1.32 -1.31 -9.89
N VAL A 392 0.78 -0.42 -10.73
CA VAL A 392 0.88 1.03 -10.50
C VAL A 392 0.18 1.42 -9.21
N LEU A 393 -1.06 0.95 -8.99
CA LEU A 393 -1.83 1.21 -7.78
C LEU A 393 -1.10 0.74 -6.52
N THR A 394 -0.68 -0.52 -6.46
CA THR A 394 0.05 -1.08 -5.33
C THR A 394 1.40 -0.38 -5.10
N SER A 395 2.06 0.10 -6.17
CA SER A 395 3.30 0.86 -6.02
C SER A 395 3.08 2.24 -5.40
N LEU A 396 1.97 2.91 -5.76
CA LEU A 396 1.56 4.18 -5.16
C LEU A 396 1.17 4.02 -3.69
N ASP A 397 0.50 2.93 -3.36
CA ASP A 397 0.16 2.60 -1.97
C ASP A 397 1.44 2.40 -1.14
N PHE A 398 2.39 1.58 -1.61
CA PHE A 398 3.68 1.44 -0.92
C PHE A 398 4.49 2.74 -0.86
N HIS A 399 4.44 3.57 -1.90
CA HIS A 399 5.05 4.89 -1.88
C HIS A 399 4.52 5.73 -0.72
N PHE A 400 3.20 5.77 -0.53
CA PHE A 400 2.60 6.45 0.62
C PHE A 400 2.98 5.82 1.95
N ARG A 401 2.79 4.50 2.09
CA ARG A 401 3.03 3.78 3.35
C ARG A 401 4.46 3.95 3.82
N HIS A 402 5.42 3.73 2.92
CA HIS A 402 6.85 3.89 3.20
C HIS A 402 7.15 5.33 3.66
N ASN A 403 6.61 6.32 2.96
CA ASN A 403 6.76 7.72 3.35
C ASN A 403 6.20 8.02 4.74
N LEU A 404 5.01 7.51 5.04
CA LEU A 404 4.38 7.72 6.34
C LEU A 404 5.22 7.09 7.46
N VAL A 405 5.57 5.80 7.35
CA VAL A 405 6.27 5.09 8.44
C VAL A 405 7.71 5.55 8.64
N MET A 406 8.38 6.00 7.58
CA MET A 406 9.73 6.55 7.68
C MET A 406 9.75 7.98 8.21
N ASN A 407 8.82 8.83 7.77
CA ASN A 407 8.84 10.25 8.13
C ASN A 407 8.25 10.50 9.51
N MET A 408 7.20 9.78 9.92
CA MET A 408 6.51 10.08 11.17
C MET A 408 7.28 9.57 12.38
N LYS A 409 7.86 10.48 13.18
CA LYS A 409 8.68 10.10 14.34
C LYS A 409 7.90 9.24 15.35
N LYS A 410 6.62 9.53 15.58
CA LYS A 410 5.75 8.80 16.51
C LYS A 410 5.55 7.33 16.15
N VAL A 411 5.70 6.95 14.87
CA VAL A 411 5.56 5.54 14.44
C VAL A 411 6.69 4.69 15.04
N GLY A 412 7.89 5.24 15.22
CA GLY A 412 9.00 4.58 15.90
C GLY A 412 9.88 3.69 15.01
N LEU A 413 9.61 3.60 13.70
CA LEU A 413 10.41 2.79 12.77
C LEU A 413 11.88 3.27 12.74
N ARG A 414 12.10 4.59 12.65
CA ARG A 414 13.45 5.17 12.62
C ARG A 414 14.29 4.79 13.86
N ASP A 415 13.66 4.80 15.03
CA ASP A 415 14.30 4.43 16.30
C ASP A 415 14.62 2.93 16.32
N ALA A 416 13.69 2.07 15.88
CA ALA A 416 13.90 0.63 15.77
C ALA A 416 14.99 0.26 14.74
N LEU A 417 15.09 1.00 13.63
CA LEU A 417 16.16 0.86 12.64
C LEU A 417 17.52 1.25 13.23
N SER A 418 17.57 2.28 14.08
CA SER A 418 18.83 2.76 14.66
C SER A 418 19.50 1.74 15.60
N LYS A 419 18.71 0.81 16.17
CA LYS A 419 19.21 -0.30 17.01
C LYS A 419 20.00 -1.34 16.20
N ARG A 420 19.80 -1.41 14.88
CA ARG A 420 20.39 -2.43 13.99
C ARG A 420 21.61 -1.88 13.26
N THR A 421 22.67 -2.67 13.12
CA THR A 421 23.92 -2.23 12.46
C THR A 421 24.06 -2.79 11.04
N LYS A 422 23.53 -3.98 10.76
CA LYS A 422 23.61 -4.61 9.44
C LYS A 422 22.50 -4.14 8.50
N ARG A 423 22.81 -4.06 7.20
CA ARG A 423 21.87 -3.69 6.14
C ARG A 423 20.68 -4.65 6.08
N GLU A 424 20.94 -5.95 6.09
CA GLU A 424 19.92 -7.00 5.98
C GLU A 424 18.92 -6.99 7.14
N GLN A 425 19.39 -6.62 8.34
CA GLN A 425 18.52 -6.49 9.53
C GLN A 425 17.59 -5.28 9.41
N ARG A 426 18.09 -4.16 8.86
CA ARG A 426 17.30 -2.95 8.62
C ARG A 426 16.27 -3.19 7.51
N ASP A 427 16.72 -3.77 6.40
CA ASP A 427 15.86 -4.15 5.27
C ASP A 427 14.70 -5.06 5.71
N SER A 428 15.00 -6.05 6.55
CA SER A 428 13.99 -6.97 7.10
C SER A 428 12.95 -6.26 7.98
N LEU A 429 13.38 -5.30 8.81
CA LEU A 429 12.47 -4.53 9.66
C LEU A 429 11.57 -3.60 8.83
N GLU A 430 12.13 -2.94 7.84
CA GLU A 430 11.38 -2.05 6.95
C GLU A 430 10.39 -2.82 6.09
N PHE A 431 10.82 -3.95 5.52
CA PHE A 431 9.95 -4.91 4.85
C PHE A 431 8.77 -5.32 5.75
N ALA A 432 9.05 -5.80 6.97
CA ALA A 432 8.01 -6.32 7.85
C ALA A 432 7.04 -5.22 8.28
N THR A 433 7.54 -4.00 8.49
CA THR A 433 6.70 -2.83 8.82
C THR A 433 5.78 -2.47 7.65
N ALA A 434 6.32 -2.41 6.42
CA ALA A 434 5.53 -2.10 5.24
C ALA A 434 4.45 -3.17 4.99
N MET A 435 4.78 -4.46 5.06
CA MET A 435 3.82 -5.55 4.89
C MET A 435 2.74 -5.54 5.97
N TYR A 436 3.14 -5.32 7.23
CA TYR A 436 2.18 -5.21 8.33
C TYR A 436 1.19 -4.09 8.08
N THR A 437 1.66 -2.90 7.69
CA THR A 437 0.75 -1.78 7.40
C THR A 437 -0.13 -2.07 6.20
N TYR A 438 0.38 -2.74 5.16
CA TYR A 438 -0.42 -3.16 4.00
C TYR A 438 -1.60 -4.04 4.44
N ASN A 439 -1.33 -5.05 5.27
CA ASN A 439 -2.34 -5.99 5.74
C ASN A 439 -3.28 -5.44 6.83
N ARG A 440 -2.78 -4.61 7.74
CA ARG A 440 -3.52 -4.17 8.94
C ARG A 440 -3.99 -2.71 8.89
N GLY A 441 -3.59 -1.98 7.85
CA GLY A 441 -3.79 -0.55 7.72
C GLY A 441 -2.70 0.26 8.40
N VAL A 442 -2.41 1.44 7.87
CA VAL A 442 -1.39 2.33 8.43
C VAL A 442 -1.74 2.86 9.82
N PHE A 443 -3.02 2.88 10.21
CA PHE A 443 -3.52 3.43 11.48
C PHE A 443 -3.56 2.46 12.66
N ASP A 444 -3.08 1.23 12.50
CA ASP A 444 -3.02 0.30 13.63
C ASP A 444 -2.04 0.80 14.70
N THR A 445 -2.58 1.34 15.80
CA THR A 445 -1.80 1.89 16.92
C THR A 445 -0.91 0.85 17.61
N GLN A 446 -1.17 -0.46 17.42
CA GLN A 446 -0.28 -1.51 17.92
C GLN A 446 1.13 -1.39 17.32
N LEU A 447 1.24 -0.81 16.12
CA LEU A 447 2.52 -0.60 15.43
C LEU A 447 3.54 0.15 16.29
N ILE A 448 3.11 1.17 17.04
CA ILE A 448 3.98 1.96 17.93
C ILE A 448 4.59 1.04 19.00
N GLN A 449 3.76 0.24 19.66
CA GLN A 449 4.21 -0.63 20.74
C GLN A 449 5.13 -1.74 20.22
N MET A 450 4.79 -2.33 19.07
CA MET A 450 5.59 -3.36 18.42
C MET A 450 6.98 -2.84 18.03
N LEU A 451 7.07 -1.68 17.38
CA LEU A 451 8.34 -1.08 16.97
C LEU A 451 9.18 -0.62 18.17
N ASN A 452 8.56 -0.04 19.20
CA ASN A 452 9.26 0.34 20.42
C ASN A 452 9.91 -0.87 21.11
N GLY A 453 9.18 -2.00 21.18
CA GLY A 453 9.66 -3.25 21.74
C GLY A 453 10.64 -4.03 20.85
N CYS A 454 10.76 -3.69 19.57
CA CYS A 454 11.56 -4.42 18.61
C CYS A 454 13.06 -4.10 18.77
N ASN A 455 13.83 -5.03 19.34
CA ASN A 455 15.28 -4.92 19.53
C ASN A 455 16.06 -5.45 18.33
N ALA A 456 17.39 -5.28 18.35
CA ALA A 456 18.25 -5.49 17.18
C ALA A 456 18.38 -6.96 16.75
N ASP A 457 18.24 -7.88 17.70
CA ASP A 457 18.38 -9.33 17.56
C ASP A 457 17.05 -10.06 17.30
N MET A 458 15.93 -9.35 17.44
CA MET A 458 14.59 -9.88 17.25
C MET A 458 14.22 -10.00 15.76
N ASP A 459 13.59 -11.12 15.40
CA ASP A 459 12.97 -11.30 14.08
C ASP A 459 11.80 -10.32 13.91
N PRO A 460 11.81 -9.45 12.89
CA PRO A 460 10.75 -8.45 12.74
C PRO A 460 9.35 -9.05 12.57
N CYS A 461 9.22 -10.17 11.86
CA CYS A 461 7.92 -10.77 11.59
C CYS A 461 7.38 -11.45 12.85
N THR A 462 8.17 -12.35 13.46
CA THR A 462 7.70 -13.21 14.56
C THR A 462 7.88 -12.56 15.93
N ASP A 463 9.09 -12.13 16.27
CA ASP A 463 9.43 -11.68 17.62
C ASP A 463 8.89 -10.26 17.87
N CYS A 464 8.98 -9.39 16.85
CA CYS A 464 8.40 -8.05 16.90
C CYS A 464 6.92 -8.01 16.52
N LYS A 465 6.32 -9.15 16.15
CA LYS A 465 4.89 -9.34 15.85
C LYS A 465 4.37 -8.57 14.63
N LEU A 466 5.24 -8.23 13.68
CA LEU A 466 4.87 -7.57 12.42
C LEU A 466 4.39 -8.57 11.34
N ASP A 467 3.76 -9.68 11.75
CA ASP A 467 3.34 -10.76 10.84
C ASP A 467 1.99 -10.53 10.15
N GLY A 468 1.11 -9.73 10.76
CA GLY A 468 -0.25 -9.51 10.26
C GLY A 468 -1.17 -10.72 10.41
N TYR A 469 -2.30 -10.73 9.69
CA TYR A 469 -3.27 -11.82 9.76
C TYR A 469 -2.80 -13.08 9.03
N GLY A 470 -2.87 -14.23 9.70
CA GLY A 470 -2.69 -15.54 9.05
C GLY A 470 -1.30 -15.76 8.45
N GLY A 471 -0.24 -15.29 9.11
CA GLY A 471 1.13 -15.46 8.65
C GLY A 471 1.50 -14.60 7.43
N HIS A 472 0.83 -13.46 7.24
CA HIS A 472 0.92 -12.63 6.03
C HIS A 472 2.35 -12.25 5.66
N THR A 473 3.04 -11.52 6.54
CA THR A 473 4.40 -11.06 6.28
C THR A 473 5.38 -12.25 6.16
N THR A 474 5.21 -13.28 7.00
CA THR A 474 6.08 -14.48 6.97
C THR A 474 5.96 -15.26 5.67
N ASP A 475 4.75 -15.46 5.13
CA ASP A 475 4.54 -16.12 3.86
C ASP A 475 5.16 -15.33 2.69
N ILE A 476 4.98 -14.00 2.69
CA ILE A 476 5.59 -13.11 1.68
C ILE A 476 7.12 -13.20 1.75
N ARG A 477 7.68 -13.21 2.97
CA ARG A 477 9.11 -13.39 3.20
C ARG A 477 9.63 -14.71 2.65
N ILE A 478 8.91 -15.81 2.85
CA ILE A 478 9.28 -17.14 2.33
C ILE A 478 9.44 -17.08 0.81
N VAL A 479 8.46 -16.51 0.10
CA VAL A 479 8.49 -16.37 -1.36
C VAL A 479 9.62 -15.45 -1.80
N CYS A 480 9.73 -14.28 -1.18
CA CYS A 480 10.73 -13.28 -1.49
C CYS A 480 12.15 -13.85 -1.39
N LYS A 481 12.45 -14.58 -0.30
CA LYS A 481 13.73 -15.30 -0.15
C LYS A 481 13.93 -16.35 -1.24
N ALA A 482 12.92 -17.15 -1.55
CA ALA A 482 13.02 -18.18 -2.58
C ALA A 482 13.38 -17.56 -3.94
N VAL A 483 12.74 -16.44 -4.31
CA VAL A 483 12.99 -15.70 -5.55
C VAL A 483 14.39 -15.08 -5.56
N ASP A 484 14.82 -14.47 -4.46
CA ASP A 484 16.09 -13.74 -4.40
C ASP A 484 17.33 -14.62 -4.21
N SER A 485 17.15 -15.89 -3.85
CA SER A 485 18.23 -16.85 -3.58
C SER A 485 18.40 -17.94 -4.65
N VAL A 486 17.73 -17.83 -5.80
CA VAL A 486 17.92 -18.81 -6.89
C VAL A 486 19.35 -18.74 -7.46
N PRO A 487 19.91 -19.84 -8.00
CA PRO A 487 21.16 -19.78 -8.74
C PRO A 487 21.01 -18.96 -10.03
N ASN A 488 22.10 -18.38 -10.56
CA ASN A 488 22.09 -17.49 -11.73
C ASN A 488 21.32 -18.06 -12.94
N LYS A 489 21.46 -19.38 -13.20
CA LYS A 489 20.79 -20.08 -14.31
C LYS A 489 19.25 -20.07 -14.23
N GLU A 490 18.69 -19.76 -13.06
CA GLU A 490 17.24 -19.69 -12.83
C GLU A 490 16.74 -18.23 -12.74
N VAL A 491 17.57 -17.25 -13.07
CA VAL A 491 17.11 -15.86 -13.20
C VAL A 491 16.35 -15.70 -14.52
N TYR A 492 15.16 -15.10 -14.48
CA TYR A 492 14.36 -14.87 -15.68
C TYR A 492 15.08 -13.98 -16.69
N ASP A 493 15.08 -14.42 -17.94
CA ASP A 493 15.41 -13.63 -19.12
C ASP A 493 14.62 -14.14 -20.32
N TYR A 494 14.01 -13.22 -21.05
CA TYR A 494 13.14 -13.52 -22.18
C TYR A 494 13.12 -12.34 -23.14
N ASN A 495 12.69 -12.62 -24.37
CA ASN A 495 12.63 -11.64 -25.43
C ASN A 495 11.43 -10.70 -25.24
N LEU A 496 11.68 -9.40 -25.39
CA LEU A 496 10.64 -8.38 -25.47
C LEU A 496 10.57 -7.84 -26.91
N SER A 497 9.43 -8.05 -27.55
CA SER A 497 9.13 -7.46 -28.85
C SER A 497 8.76 -5.98 -28.71
N LYS A 498 8.62 -5.28 -29.84
CA LYS A 498 8.19 -3.88 -29.84
C LYS A 498 6.72 -3.75 -29.39
N GLU A 499 5.90 -4.73 -29.74
CA GLU A 499 4.50 -4.83 -29.33
C GLU A 499 4.37 -4.98 -27.81
N ASP A 500 5.26 -5.72 -27.17
CA ASP A 500 5.28 -5.85 -25.71
C ASP A 500 5.54 -4.50 -25.03
N VAL A 501 6.50 -3.74 -25.57
CA VAL A 501 6.85 -2.39 -25.08
C VAL A 501 5.68 -1.43 -25.30
N GLU A 502 5.00 -1.49 -26.44
CA GLU A 502 3.82 -0.66 -26.69
C GLU A 502 2.65 -1.02 -25.76
N TYR A 503 2.43 -2.30 -25.48
CA TYR A 503 1.43 -2.73 -24.49
C TYR A 503 1.73 -2.13 -23.11
N PHE A 504 3.00 -2.17 -22.67
CA PHE A 504 3.43 -1.54 -21.43
C PHE A 504 3.18 -0.04 -21.45
N ILE A 505 3.62 0.68 -22.48
CA ILE A 505 3.45 2.15 -22.58
C ILE A 505 1.97 2.53 -22.59
N SER A 506 1.14 1.83 -23.36
CA SER A 506 -0.30 2.06 -23.42
C SER A 506 -0.96 1.86 -22.05
N THR A 507 -0.54 0.82 -21.31
CA THR A 507 -1.03 0.58 -19.96
C THR A 507 -0.60 1.68 -19.00
N ILE A 508 0.66 2.06 -19.00
CA ILE A 508 1.17 3.18 -18.19
C ILE A 508 0.41 4.47 -18.55
N GLN A 509 0.27 4.82 -19.82
CA GLN A 509 -0.48 5.99 -20.30
C GLN A 509 -1.92 6.02 -19.80
N SER A 510 -2.56 4.86 -19.70
CA SER A 510 -3.94 4.75 -19.22
C SER A 510 -4.09 5.07 -17.73
N THR A 511 -2.98 5.10 -16.98
CA THR A 511 -2.97 5.50 -15.57
C THR A 511 -2.76 7.00 -15.37
N TYR A 512 -2.22 7.74 -16.35
CA TYR A 512 -1.98 9.19 -16.22
C TYR A 512 -3.23 9.97 -16.61
N PRO A 513 -3.94 10.62 -15.67
CA PRO A 513 -5.22 11.20 -16.00
C PRO A 513 -5.12 12.61 -16.59
N PHE A 514 -3.97 13.27 -16.48
CA PHE A 514 -3.75 14.66 -16.92
C PHE A 514 -2.96 14.75 -18.23
N ASN A 515 -2.97 15.92 -18.86
CA ASN A 515 -2.24 16.17 -20.11
C ASN A 515 -0.83 16.72 -19.83
N ASN A 516 -0.05 15.99 -19.04
CA ASN A 516 1.29 16.38 -18.57
C ASN A 516 2.40 15.43 -19.05
N VAL A 517 2.11 14.59 -20.06
CA VAL A 517 3.09 13.70 -20.70
C VAL A 517 2.95 13.82 -22.21
N ASP A 518 4.04 14.18 -22.89
CA ASP A 518 4.15 14.06 -24.35
C ASP A 518 4.40 12.61 -24.74
N TRP A 519 3.30 11.87 -24.87
CA TRP A 519 3.30 10.45 -25.24
C TRP A 519 3.81 10.19 -26.65
N LYS A 520 3.78 11.18 -27.54
CA LYS A 520 4.27 11.03 -28.92
C LYS A 520 5.79 11.04 -28.93
N THR A 521 6.39 12.04 -28.27
CA THR A 521 7.85 12.13 -28.14
C THR A 521 8.40 10.95 -27.35
N LEU A 522 7.74 10.56 -26.25
CA LEU A 522 8.10 9.37 -25.48
C LEU A 522 8.19 8.12 -26.36
N ARG A 523 7.16 7.82 -27.16
CA ARG A 523 7.17 6.65 -28.05
C ARG A 523 8.27 6.73 -29.11
N SER A 524 8.50 7.91 -29.69
CA SER A 524 9.57 8.10 -30.67
C SER A 524 10.97 7.82 -30.09
N ASP A 525 11.24 8.29 -28.87
CA ASP A 525 12.51 8.07 -28.20
C ASP A 525 12.67 6.62 -27.73
N VAL A 526 11.59 6.00 -27.23
CA VAL A 526 11.56 4.56 -26.92
C VAL A 526 11.81 3.71 -28.15
N ASP A 527 11.17 4.01 -29.28
CA ASP A 527 11.38 3.29 -30.54
C ASP A 527 12.85 3.34 -30.97
N THR A 528 13.45 4.52 -30.89
CA THR A 528 14.86 4.73 -31.21
C THR A 528 15.77 3.95 -30.26
N ALA A 529 15.48 3.97 -28.95
CA ALA A 529 16.23 3.23 -27.95
C ALA A 529 16.09 1.71 -28.12
N TYR A 530 14.87 1.24 -28.39
CA TYR A 530 14.55 -0.16 -28.64
C TYR A 530 15.33 -0.69 -29.85
N ASP A 531 15.30 0.04 -30.98
CA ASP A 531 16.04 -0.37 -32.18
C ASP A 531 17.55 -0.39 -31.95
N TYR A 532 18.08 0.57 -31.18
CA TYR A 532 19.46 0.54 -30.75
C TYR A 532 19.77 -0.71 -29.92
N LEU A 533 19.06 -0.95 -28.81
CA LEU A 533 19.28 -2.10 -27.93
C LEU A 533 19.14 -3.44 -28.67
N LYS A 534 18.11 -3.58 -29.52
CA LYS A 534 17.88 -4.72 -30.40
C LYS A 534 19.08 -4.98 -31.31
N SER A 535 19.65 -3.93 -31.91
CA SER A 535 20.85 -4.05 -32.75
C SER A 535 22.06 -4.56 -31.98
N GLN A 536 22.22 -4.16 -30.70
CA GLN A 536 23.32 -4.62 -29.85
C GLN A 536 23.20 -6.10 -29.49
N ARG A 537 21.98 -6.66 -29.54
CA ARG A 537 21.70 -8.08 -29.33
C ARG A 537 21.88 -8.93 -30.58
N ASN A 538 22.03 -8.33 -31.77
CA ASN A 538 21.93 -9.03 -33.05
C ASN A 538 20.68 -9.94 -33.12
N SER A 539 19.56 -9.45 -32.60
CA SER A 539 18.29 -10.19 -32.44
C SER A 539 17.13 -9.37 -33.00
N ASN A 540 15.94 -9.97 -33.04
CA ASN A 540 14.68 -9.28 -33.37
C ASN A 540 13.97 -8.70 -32.14
N ALA A 541 14.55 -8.88 -30.94
CA ALA A 541 14.01 -8.45 -29.66
C ALA A 541 15.12 -7.93 -28.73
N ILE A 542 14.72 -7.27 -27.65
CA ILE A 542 15.61 -6.93 -26.53
C ILE A 542 15.48 -7.97 -25.41
N SER A 543 16.48 -8.04 -24.52
CA SER A 543 16.43 -8.90 -23.33
C SER A 543 15.70 -8.20 -22.18
N PHE A 544 14.77 -8.92 -21.54
CA PHE A 544 14.16 -8.46 -20.30
C PHE A 544 15.21 -8.23 -19.21
N ARG A 545 16.12 -9.21 -18.98
CA ARG A 545 17.10 -9.14 -17.89
C ARG A 545 18.07 -7.99 -18.05
N TYR A 546 18.57 -7.74 -19.27
CA TYR A 546 19.70 -6.86 -19.49
C TYR A 546 19.32 -5.48 -20.06
N ASP A 547 18.23 -5.38 -20.83
CA ASP A 547 17.88 -4.16 -21.56
C ASP A 547 16.69 -3.40 -20.97
N TRP A 548 15.82 -4.07 -20.21
CA TRP A 548 14.55 -3.47 -19.79
C TRP A 548 14.73 -2.24 -18.90
N ARG A 549 15.65 -2.24 -17.92
CA ARG A 549 15.88 -1.05 -17.06
C ARG A 549 16.49 0.11 -17.82
N THR A 550 17.33 -0.17 -18.81
CA THR A 550 17.88 0.85 -19.70
C THR A 550 16.77 1.52 -20.51
N LEU A 551 15.84 0.72 -21.05
CA LEU A 551 14.68 1.24 -21.76
C LEU A 551 13.69 1.96 -20.82
N LEU A 552 13.50 1.46 -19.59
CA LEU A 552 12.73 2.14 -18.55
C LEU A 552 13.33 3.50 -18.18
N ALA A 553 14.66 3.66 -18.18
CA ALA A 553 15.30 4.96 -17.96
C ALA A 553 14.95 5.97 -19.07
N VAL A 554 14.86 5.51 -20.33
CA VAL A 554 14.34 6.31 -21.47
C VAL A 554 12.87 6.64 -21.27
N ILE A 555 12.03 5.68 -20.85
CA ILE A 555 10.60 5.94 -20.57
C ILE A 555 10.46 6.97 -19.45
N ARG A 556 11.13 6.75 -18.32
CA ARG A 556 11.03 7.56 -17.09
C ARG A 556 11.47 9.01 -17.29
N MET A 557 12.43 9.30 -18.18
CA MET A 557 12.82 10.69 -18.45
C MET A 557 11.67 11.54 -19.02
N HIS A 558 10.65 10.91 -19.62
CA HIS A 558 9.45 11.58 -20.13
C HIS A 558 8.24 11.55 -19.18
N LEU A 559 8.32 10.79 -18.07
CA LEU A 559 7.26 10.74 -17.06
C LEU A 559 7.53 11.75 -15.95
N PRO A 560 6.50 12.35 -15.32
CA PRO A 560 6.59 13.15 -14.10
C PRO A 560 7.51 12.52 -13.03
N PRO A 561 8.11 13.32 -12.14
CA PRO A 561 8.84 12.77 -11.01
C PRO A 561 7.87 11.96 -10.13
N ILE A 562 8.40 11.20 -9.18
CA ILE A 562 7.55 10.55 -8.19
C ILE A 562 6.60 11.56 -7.51
N GLU A 563 5.37 11.11 -7.27
CA GLU A 563 4.27 11.93 -6.81
C GLU A 563 4.54 12.53 -5.42
N TYR A 564 4.14 13.78 -5.23
CA TYR A 564 3.99 14.39 -3.90
C TYR A 564 2.58 14.10 -3.36
N PHE A 565 2.44 14.05 -2.04
CA PHE A 565 1.14 13.83 -1.38
C PHE A 565 0.43 15.16 -1.17
N VAL A 566 -0.86 15.26 -1.48
CA VAL A 566 -1.60 16.52 -1.49
C VAL A 566 -2.95 16.40 -0.81
N GLY A 567 -3.39 17.48 -0.18
CA GLY A 567 -4.76 17.64 0.30
C GLY A 567 -4.88 17.51 1.80
N ASP A 568 -6.07 17.85 2.31
CA ASP A 568 -6.33 17.85 3.74
C ASP A 568 -6.32 16.43 4.34
N GLN A 569 -6.60 15.38 3.56
CA GLN A 569 -6.42 14.00 3.99
C GLN A 569 -5.00 13.76 4.50
N VAL A 570 -3.98 14.16 3.73
CA VAL A 570 -2.56 14.00 4.09
C VAL A 570 -2.23 14.79 5.36
N LYS A 571 -2.80 16.01 5.48
CA LYS A 571 -2.63 16.83 6.68
C LYS A 571 -3.22 16.14 7.92
N THR A 572 -4.42 15.57 7.83
CA THR A 572 -5.03 14.84 8.97
C THR A 572 -4.21 13.63 9.39
N PHE A 573 -3.58 12.94 8.44
CA PHE A 573 -2.69 11.82 8.72
C PHE A 573 -1.44 12.28 9.49
N GLN A 574 -0.83 13.38 9.06
CA GLN A 574 0.29 13.97 9.79
C GLN A 574 -0.13 14.45 11.19
N ASP A 575 -1.30 15.09 11.33
CA ASP A 575 -1.80 15.55 12.62
C ASP A 575 -2.03 14.37 13.59
N TYR A 576 -2.53 13.23 13.09
CA TYR A 576 -2.70 12.00 13.87
C TYR A 576 -1.37 11.42 14.38
N TRP A 577 -0.37 11.36 13.51
CA TRP A 577 0.96 10.88 13.87
C TRP A 577 1.83 11.93 14.57
N GLY A 578 1.34 13.16 14.67
CA GLY A 578 2.06 14.30 15.21
C GLY A 578 3.00 14.94 14.18
N GLY A 579 3.08 16.27 14.20
CA GLY A 579 3.85 17.04 13.22
C GLY A 579 5.38 16.96 13.35
N VAL A 580 5.92 16.05 14.16
CA VAL A 580 7.37 15.87 14.31
C VAL A 580 7.84 14.81 13.30
N LEU A 581 8.65 15.25 12.35
CA LEU A 581 9.20 14.40 11.31
C LEU A 581 10.61 13.91 11.67
N ASN A 582 10.96 12.72 11.18
CA ASN A 582 12.34 12.24 11.16
C ASN A 582 13.15 12.98 10.08
N ASP A 583 14.46 13.06 10.29
CA ASP A 583 15.37 13.47 9.24
C ASP A 583 15.36 12.43 8.10
N ASP A 584 15.43 12.91 6.86
CA ASP A 584 15.58 12.06 5.69
C ASP A 584 16.93 11.34 5.72
N LEU A 585 16.88 10.01 5.58
CA LEU A 585 18.06 9.15 5.55
C LEU A 585 18.89 9.31 4.28
N GLY A 586 18.28 9.86 3.22
CA GLY A 586 18.89 9.89 1.90
C GLY A 586 18.92 8.50 1.23
N PRO A 587 19.57 8.42 0.06
CA PRO A 587 19.57 7.20 -0.75
C PRO A 587 20.12 5.99 -0.02
N TYR A 588 19.56 4.82 -0.35
CA TYR A 588 19.91 3.54 0.25
C TYR A 588 21.37 3.13 0.06
N GLN A 589 21.96 3.53 -1.07
CA GLN A 589 23.36 3.30 -1.40
C GLN A 589 24.11 4.62 -1.60
N SER A 590 25.43 4.58 -1.41
CA SER A 590 26.27 5.75 -1.68
C SER A 590 26.27 6.10 -3.17
N VAL A 591 26.02 7.37 -3.49
CA VAL A 591 26.15 7.91 -4.85
C VAL A 591 27.55 7.74 -5.43
N SER A 592 28.59 7.66 -4.58
CA SER A 592 29.97 7.44 -5.00
C SER A 592 30.23 6.05 -5.58
N ASN A 593 29.37 5.08 -5.24
CA ASN A 593 29.52 3.69 -5.66
C ASN A 593 28.73 3.40 -6.94
N PHE A 594 27.87 4.33 -7.37
CA PHE A 594 27.09 4.17 -8.58
C PHE A 594 28.00 4.25 -9.82
N PRO A 595 27.87 3.35 -10.80
CA PRO A 595 28.85 3.22 -11.89
C PRO A 595 28.76 4.32 -12.96
N PHE A 596 27.80 5.24 -12.87
CA PHE A 596 27.56 6.30 -13.85
C PHE A 596 27.41 7.68 -13.19
N LYS A 597 27.68 8.75 -13.95
CA LYS A 597 27.54 10.14 -13.47
C LYS A 597 26.12 10.70 -13.56
N PHE A 598 25.15 9.86 -13.94
CA PHE A 598 23.77 10.24 -14.20
C PHE A 598 22.85 9.28 -13.45
N CYS A 599 22.54 9.64 -12.21
CA CYS A 599 21.72 8.83 -11.32
C CYS A 599 20.74 9.71 -10.53
N SER A 600 19.65 9.10 -10.11
CA SER A 600 18.70 9.66 -9.14
C SER A 600 18.26 8.55 -8.20
N THR A 601 17.53 8.91 -7.14
CA THR A 601 16.68 7.92 -6.47
C THR A 601 15.62 7.37 -7.44
N SER A 602 15.06 6.18 -7.18
CA SER A 602 13.92 5.64 -7.92
C SER A 602 12.81 6.68 -8.05
N GLY A 603 12.30 6.87 -9.27
CA GLY A 603 11.30 7.90 -9.61
C GLY A 603 11.75 9.36 -9.47
N GLY A 604 12.96 9.60 -8.95
CA GLY A 604 13.55 10.93 -8.78
C GLY A 604 14.00 11.56 -10.10
N ARG A 605 14.21 12.89 -10.06
CA ARG A 605 14.69 13.67 -11.21
C ARG A 605 15.97 14.46 -10.99
N SER A 606 16.33 14.66 -9.73
CA SER A 606 17.58 15.32 -9.37
C SER A 606 18.74 14.42 -9.75
N ASN A 607 19.70 14.92 -10.52
CA ASN A 607 20.93 14.18 -10.79
C ASN A 607 21.84 14.25 -9.56
N LEU A 608 21.92 13.15 -8.82
CA LEU A 608 22.69 13.05 -7.58
C LEU A 608 24.16 12.69 -7.81
N CYS A 609 24.47 12.04 -8.95
CA CYS A 609 25.82 11.55 -9.24
C CYS A 609 26.71 12.58 -9.98
N SER A 610 26.13 13.68 -10.48
CA SER A 610 26.90 14.77 -11.10
C SER A 610 27.19 15.94 -10.16
N SER A 611 26.48 16.04 -9.04
CA SER A 611 26.58 17.18 -8.11
C SER A 611 27.82 17.06 -7.21
N LYS A 612 28.63 18.12 -7.13
CA LYS A 612 29.83 18.16 -6.27
C LYS A 612 29.54 18.22 -4.76
N SER A 613 28.28 18.28 -4.33
CA SER A 613 27.93 18.36 -2.91
C SER A 613 26.56 17.76 -2.61
N HIS A 614 26.54 16.60 -1.95
CA HIS A 614 25.45 16.27 -1.04
C HIS A 614 26.04 15.75 0.27
N LYS A 615 25.44 16.17 1.39
CA LYS A 615 25.76 15.67 2.73
C LYS A 615 25.57 14.15 2.72
N GLN A 616 26.66 13.43 2.97
CA GLN A 616 26.62 12.01 3.26
C GLN A 616 25.94 11.84 4.62
N VAL A 617 24.85 11.08 4.69
CA VAL A 617 24.44 10.46 5.95
C VAL A 617 25.01 9.04 5.92
N HIS A 618 26.07 8.85 6.69
CA HIS A 618 26.87 7.63 6.72
C HIS A 618 26.00 6.40 7.07
N TYR A 619 25.99 5.41 6.18
CA TYR A 619 26.00 4.01 6.61
C TYR A 619 27.46 3.64 6.84
N SER A 620 27.99 3.93 8.04
CA SER A 620 29.25 3.33 8.45
C SER A 620 29.05 1.83 8.60
N LYS A 621 30.04 1.07 8.10
CA LYS A 621 30.15 -0.39 8.10
C LYS A 621 29.63 -1.10 9.34
#